data_AF-N1USI3-F1
#
_entry.id   AF-N1USI3-F1
#
_cell.length_a   1.000
_cell.length_b   1.000
_cell.length_c   1.000
_cell.angle_alpha   90.00
_cell.angle_beta   90.00
_cell.angle_gamma   90.00
#
_symmetry.space_group_name_H-M   'P 1'
#
loop_
_entity.id
_entity.type
_entity.pdbx_description
1 polymer ?
#
loop_
_entity_poly.entity_id
_entity_poly.type
_entity_poly.pdbx_seq_one_letter_code
_entity_poly.pdbx_strand_id
1 'polypeptide(L)'
;MIIENPDRLESLVSNIQLEGRRIQTILEKLLELSSLENQSQLEKKLNLNLQDVVQETVASSISEAVRKKIRFRELTETVYVEGNFFFLGMALRNLVQNALDFSNPGSEITVRCGKENGFPFLEVEDSGPGIPSYALERIFEKFYSLPRPDTGRKSSGLGLAFVREIAKLHDADLEVKNGTSTGVIARICFKTIF
;
A
#
# COMPACT_ATOMS: atom_id res chain seq x y z
N MET A 1 -32.92 3.27 -30.85
CA MET A 1 -31.85 2.34 -31.25
C MET A 1 -30.86 1.99 -30.11
N ILE A 2 -31.29 1.99 -28.84
CA ILE A 2 -30.56 1.39 -27.68
C ILE A 2 -31.42 0.29 -26.99
N ILE A 3 -32.72 0.19 -27.36
CA ILE A 3 -33.71 -0.68 -26.72
C ILE A 3 -33.66 -2.13 -27.24
N GLU A 4 -32.91 -2.42 -28.30
CA GLU A 4 -32.96 -3.74 -28.98
C GLU A 4 -32.00 -4.80 -28.45
N ASN A 5 -31.21 -4.52 -27.40
CA ASN A 5 -30.30 -5.52 -26.83
C ASN A 5 -30.19 -5.37 -25.29
N PRO A 6 -30.98 -6.14 -24.52
CA PRO A 6 -30.98 -6.11 -23.05
C PRO A 6 -29.59 -6.31 -22.45
N ASP A 7 -28.78 -7.20 -23.02
CA ASP A 7 -27.42 -7.52 -22.55
C ASP A 7 -26.47 -6.30 -22.65
N ARG A 8 -26.67 -5.43 -23.66
CA ARG A 8 -25.89 -4.19 -23.77
C ARG A 8 -26.28 -3.16 -22.72
N LEU A 9 -27.57 -3.05 -22.38
CA LEU A 9 -28.04 -2.14 -21.34
C LEU A 9 -27.52 -2.59 -19.97
N GLU A 10 -27.58 -3.88 -19.66
CA GLU A 10 -27.02 -4.44 -18.42
C GLU A 10 -25.51 -4.23 -18.32
N SER A 11 -24.77 -4.46 -19.41
CA SER A 11 -23.33 -4.20 -19.46
C SER A 11 -23.00 -2.72 -19.23
N LEU A 12 -23.73 -1.80 -19.86
CA LEU A 12 -23.54 -0.35 -19.68
C LEU A 12 -23.83 0.08 -18.24
N VAL A 13 -24.93 -0.38 -17.65
CA VAL A 13 -25.28 -0.09 -16.25
C VAL A 13 -24.22 -0.64 -15.30
N SER A 14 -23.76 -1.88 -15.52
CA SER A 14 -22.69 -2.49 -14.72
C SER A 14 -21.38 -1.69 -14.80
N ASN A 15 -21.00 -1.23 -16.01
CA ASN A 15 -19.83 -0.37 -16.19
C ASN A 15 -19.96 0.97 -15.47
N ILE A 16 -21.13 1.62 -15.56
CA ILE A 16 -21.40 2.89 -14.85
C ILE A 16 -21.29 2.69 -13.34
N GLN A 17 -21.86 1.61 -12.79
CA GLN A 17 -21.77 1.30 -11.36
C GLN A 17 -20.33 1.03 -10.92
N LEU A 18 -19.55 0.34 -11.76
CA LEU A 18 -18.14 0.06 -11.50
C LEU A 18 -17.29 1.33 -11.46
N GLU A 19 -17.45 2.20 -12.45
CA GLU A 19 -16.73 3.49 -12.48
C GLU A 19 -17.22 4.43 -11.37
N GLY A 20 -18.50 4.41 -11.02
CA GLY A 20 -19.04 5.17 -9.88
C GLY A 20 -18.37 4.77 -8.56
N ARG A 21 -18.27 3.47 -8.27
CA ARG A 21 -17.55 2.96 -7.10
C ARG A 21 -16.07 3.36 -7.12
N ARG A 22 -15.43 3.29 -8.28
CA ARG A 22 -14.03 3.69 -8.44
C ARG A 22 -13.82 5.16 -8.12
N ILE A 23 -14.68 6.05 -8.62
CA ILE A 23 -14.64 7.49 -8.34
C ILE A 23 -14.83 7.74 -6.85
N GLN A 24 -15.78 7.06 -6.21
CA GLN A 24 -16.01 7.16 -4.77
C GLN A 24 -14.74 6.79 -3.98
N THR A 25 -14.09 5.67 -4.29
CA THR A 25 -12.84 5.26 -3.62
C THR A 25 -11.71 6.28 -3.84
N ILE A 26 -11.64 6.90 -5.02
CA ILE A 26 -10.65 7.95 -5.29
C ILE A 26 -10.93 9.19 -4.44
N LEU A 27 -12.20 9.59 -4.33
CA LEU A 27 -12.62 10.74 -3.53
C LEU A 27 -12.33 10.52 -2.05
N GLU A 28 -12.68 9.35 -1.51
CA GLU A 28 -12.38 8.96 -0.13
C GLU A 28 -10.87 9.05 0.15
N LYS A 29 -10.04 8.44 -0.70
CA LYS A 29 -8.57 8.52 -0.56
C LYS A 29 -8.03 9.94 -0.67
N LEU A 30 -8.64 10.79 -1.50
CA LEU A 30 -8.23 12.19 -1.64
C LEU A 30 -8.57 12.99 -0.38
N LEU A 31 -9.75 12.78 0.20
CA LEU A 31 -10.17 13.39 1.46
C LEU A 31 -9.30 12.94 2.63
N GLU A 32 -8.99 11.64 2.70
CA GLU A 32 -8.05 11.09 3.69
C GLU A 32 -6.67 11.74 3.55
N LEU A 33 -6.12 11.79 2.34
CA LEU A 33 -4.82 12.41 2.08
C LEU A 33 -4.83 13.91 2.41
N SER A 34 -5.87 14.64 2.01
CA SER A 34 -6.02 16.06 2.31
C SER A 34 -6.16 16.30 3.81
N SER A 35 -6.82 15.40 4.54
CA SER A 35 -6.96 15.51 6.00
C SER A 35 -5.62 15.29 6.69
N LEU A 36 -4.83 14.31 6.24
CA LEU A 36 -3.47 14.06 6.72
C LEU A 36 -2.52 15.23 6.44
N GLU A 37 -2.54 15.80 5.23
CA GLU A 37 -1.68 16.94 4.86
C GLU A 37 -1.95 18.18 5.73
N ASN A 38 -3.19 18.34 6.22
CA ASN A 38 -3.56 19.43 7.13
C ASN A 38 -3.36 19.08 8.61
N GLN A 39 -2.97 17.85 8.93
CA GLN A 39 -2.80 17.40 10.30
C GLN A 39 -1.43 17.83 10.82
N SER A 40 -1.40 18.90 11.63
CA SER A 40 -0.16 19.41 12.22
C SER A 40 0.36 18.58 13.39
N GLN A 41 -0.50 17.79 14.05
CA GLN A 41 -0.13 16.93 15.17
C GLN A 41 -0.92 15.62 15.13
N LEU A 42 -0.20 14.52 15.32
CA LEU A 42 -0.80 13.24 15.67
C LEU A 42 -0.79 13.05 17.18
N GLU A 43 -1.87 12.47 17.69
CA GLU A 43 -1.80 11.71 18.93
C GLU A 43 -0.94 10.46 18.67
N LYS A 44 0.37 10.60 18.89
CA LYS A 44 1.32 9.49 18.87
C LYS A 44 1.31 8.82 20.24
N LYS A 45 1.31 7.49 20.26
CA LYS A 45 1.58 6.71 21.47
C LYS A 45 3.08 6.52 21.59
N LEU A 46 3.60 6.76 22.80
CA LEU A 46 4.94 6.31 23.16
C LEU A 46 4.92 4.77 23.24
N ASN A 47 5.93 4.12 22.67
CA ASN A 47 6.12 2.66 22.68
C ASN A 47 5.05 1.84 21.94
N LEU A 48 4.75 2.21 20.71
CA LEU A 48 3.95 1.38 19.81
C LEU A 48 4.79 0.23 19.24
N ASN A 49 4.34 -1.02 19.41
CA ASN A 49 5.00 -2.20 18.83
C ASN A 49 4.67 -2.33 17.34
N LEU A 50 5.68 -2.29 16.47
CA LEU A 50 5.48 -2.44 15.02
C LEU A 50 5.02 -3.85 14.63
N GLN A 51 5.37 -4.86 15.42
CA GLN A 51 4.94 -6.23 15.17
C GLN A 51 3.40 -6.36 15.19
N ASP A 52 2.72 -5.65 16.10
CA ASP A 52 1.26 -5.66 16.20
C ASP A 52 0.61 -5.07 14.93
N VAL A 53 1.23 -4.02 14.38
CA VAL A 53 0.77 -3.39 13.11
C VAL A 53 0.91 -4.37 11.94
N VAL A 54 2.03 -5.11 11.89
CA VAL A 54 2.26 -6.13 10.86
C VAL A 54 1.22 -7.25 10.97
N GLN A 55 1.05 -7.81 12.16
CA GLN A 55 0.13 -8.94 12.38
C GLN A 55 -1.32 -8.58 12.02
N GLU A 56 -1.82 -7.42 12.44
CA GLU A 56 -3.18 -6.97 12.10
C GLU A 56 -3.34 -6.75 10.58
N THR A 57 -2.33 -6.17 9.94
CA THR A 57 -2.37 -5.88 8.51
C THR A 57 -2.32 -7.15 7.67
N VAL A 58 -1.47 -8.11 8.04
CA VAL A 58 -1.39 -9.40 7.36
C VAL A 58 -2.69 -10.17 7.56
N ALA A 59 -3.18 -10.28 8.80
CA ALA A 59 -4.43 -10.99 9.12
C ALA A 59 -5.63 -10.47 8.31
N SER A 60 -5.78 -9.15 8.19
CA SER A 60 -6.85 -8.54 7.38
C SER A 60 -6.69 -8.76 5.87
N SER A 61 -5.48 -9.09 5.39
CA SER A 61 -5.17 -9.28 3.97
C SER A 61 -5.17 -10.76 3.53
N ILE A 62 -5.24 -11.74 4.45
CA ILE A 62 -5.16 -13.18 4.16
C ILE A 62 -6.20 -13.60 3.11
N SER A 63 -7.45 -13.17 3.27
CA SER A 63 -8.53 -13.57 2.36
C SER A 63 -8.25 -13.19 0.91
N GLU A 64 -7.64 -12.02 0.69
CA GLU A 64 -7.27 -11.58 -0.66
C GLU A 64 -6.06 -12.33 -1.20
N ALA A 65 -5.03 -12.53 -0.38
CA ALA A 65 -3.85 -13.29 -0.74
C ALA A 65 -4.22 -14.73 -1.17
N VAL A 66 -5.12 -15.39 -0.45
CA VAL A 66 -5.65 -16.72 -0.82
C VAL A 66 -6.35 -16.68 -2.17
N ARG A 67 -7.22 -15.69 -2.43
CA ARG A 67 -7.88 -15.53 -3.75
C ARG A 67 -6.87 -15.36 -4.89
N LYS A 68 -5.80 -14.59 -4.65
CA LYS A 68 -4.72 -14.35 -5.62
C LYS A 68 -3.66 -15.48 -5.66
N LYS A 69 -3.78 -16.51 -4.82
CA LYS A 69 -2.80 -17.60 -4.66
C LYS A 69 -1.40 -17.10 -4.25
N ILE A 70 -1.33 -16.07 -3.42
CA ILE A 70 -0.10 -15.49 -2.89
C ILE A 70 0.05 -15.90 -1.42
N ARG A 71 1.28 -16.19 -0.98
CA ARG A 71 1.59 -16.47 0.43
C ARG A 71 2.19 -15.24 1.11
N PHE A 72 1.88 -15.05 2.38
CA PHE A 72 2.61 -14.09 3.21
C PHE A 72 3.73 -14.78 3.98
N ARG A 73 4.86 -14.10 4.10
CA ARG A 73 5.94 -14.43 5.02
C ARG A 73 6.16 -13.26 5.96
N GLU A 74 5.95 -13.47 7.25
CA GLU A 74 6.18 -12.46 8.28
C GLU A 74 7.56 -12.66 8.90
N LEU A 75 8.43 -11.65 8.83
CA LEU A 75 9.72 -11.64 9.53
C LEU A 75 9.73 -10.44 10.48
N THR A 76 9.27 -10.66 11.70
CA THR A 76 9.03 -9.59 12.66
C THR A 76 9.94 -9.73 13.88
N GLU A 77 10.53 -8.61 14.27
CA GLU A 77 11.18 -8.41 15.56
C GLU A 77 10.31 -7.48 16.41
N THR A 78 10.35 -7.64 17.74
CA THR A 78 9.69 -6.70 18.65
C THR A 78 10.46 -5.40 18.66
N VAL A 79 9.90 -4.37 18.04
CA VAL A 79 10.48 -3.03 17.94
C VAL A 79 9.43 -1.98 18.23
N TYR A 80 9.80 -1.01 19.06
CA TYR A 80 8.92 0.05 19.50
C TYR A 80 9.25 1.36 18.79
N VAL A 81 8.20 2.11 18.44
CA VAL A 81 8.29 3.46 17.89
C VAL A 81 7.33 4.40 18.59
N GLU A 82 7.56 5.70 18.49
CA GLU A 82 6.54 6.70 18.77
C GLU A 82 5.67 6.85 17.52
N GLY A 83 4.39 6.51 17.64
CA GLY A 83 3.53 6.53 16.47
C GLY A 83 2.06 6.27 16.75
N ASN A 84 1.27 6.36 15.69
CA ASN A 84 -0.16 6.11 15.73
C ASN A 84 -0.46 4.81 14.98
N PHE A 85 -1.02 3.85 15.72
CA PHE A 85 -1.31 2.50 15.23
C PHE A 85 -2.21 2.49 14.00
N PHE A 86 -3.26 3.30 14.02
CA PHE A 86 -4.22 3.36 12.94
C PHE A 86 -3.56 3.81 11.63
N PHE A 87 -2.79 4.91 11.67
CA PHE A 87 -2.13 5.43 10.49
C PHE A 87 -1.00 4.54 9.99
N LEU A 88 -0.15 3.99 10.87
CA LEU A 88 0.86 3.02 10.44
C LEU A 88 0.23 1.77 9.81
N GLY A 89 -0.90 1.30 10.34
CA GLY A 89 -1.70 0.25 9.72
C GLY A 89 -2.24 0.64 8.35
N MET A 90 -2.72 1.87 8.16
CA MET A 90 -3.16 2.35 6.84
C MET A 90 -2.00 2.42 5.84
N ALA A 91 -0.83 2.88 6.27
CA ALA A 91 0.36 2.92 5.45
C ALA A 91 0.76 1.50 5.01
N LEU A 92 0.86 0.56 5.96
CA LEU A 92 1.22 -0.82 5.68
C LEU A 92 0.20 -1.51 4.78
N ARG A 93 -1.11 -1.28 4.98
CA ARG A 93 -2.17 -1.79 4.09
C ARG A 93 -2.00 -1.30 2.65
N ASN A 94 -1.64 -0.02 2.45
CA ASN A 94 -1.38 0.49 1.09
C ASN A 94 -0.15 -0.19 0.46
N LEU A 95 0.91 -0.45 1.23
CA LEU A 95 2.09 -1.18 0.74
C LEU A 95 1.76 -2.64 0.40
N VAL A 96 1.03 -3.34 1.28
CA VAL A 96 0.59 -4.72 1.05
C VAL A 96 -0.37 -4.82 -0.14
N GLN A 97 -1.29 -3.86 -0.31
CA GLN A 97 -2.17 -3.85 -1.48
C GLN A 97 -1.39 -3.65 -2.77
N ASN A 98 -0.39 -2.76 -2.80
CA ASN A 98 0.48 -2.62 -3.96
C ASN A 98 1.20 -3.94 -4.26
N ALA A 99 1.77 -4.59 -3.25
CA ALA A 99 2.44 -5.88 -3.41
C ALA A 99 1.48 -6.97 -3.95
N LEU A 100 0.24 -7.04 -3.46
CA LEU A 100 -0.80 -7.95 -3.94
C LEU A 100 -1.25 -7.64 -5.38
N ASP A 101 -1.26 -6.36 -5.76
CA ASP A 101 -1.70 -5.90 -7.08
C ASP A 101 -0.67 -6.14 -8.19
N PHE A 102 0.62 -6.24 -7.84
CA PHE A 102 1.71 -6.42 -8.79
C PHE A 102 2.40 -7.81 -8.70
N SER A 103 2.03 -8.63 -7.73
CA SER A 103 2.53 -10.00 -7.59
C SER A 103 1.83 -10.99 -8.52
N ASN A 104 2.59 -11.97 -9.00
CA ASN A 104 2.07 -13.09 -9.79
C ASN A 104 1.48 -14.20 -8.91
N PRO A 105 0.47 -14.96 -9.37
CA PRO A 105 -0.03 -16.12 -8.64
C PRO A 105 1.07 -17.14 -8.32
N GLY A 106 1.05 -17.70 -7.11
CA GLY A 106 2.05 -18.64 -6.61
C GLY A 106 3.26 -18.00 -5.91
N SER A 107 3.39 -16.67 -5.99
CA SER A 107 4.47 -15.91 -5.35
C SER A 107 4.31 -15.80 -3.83
N GLU A 108 5.28 -15.13 -3.22
CA GLU A 108 5.31 -14.79 -1.80
C GLU A 108 5.51 -13.27 -1.64
N ILE A 109 4.79 -12.68 -0.68
CA ILE A 109 5.01 -11.31 -0.22
C ILE A 109 5.61 -11.41 1.18
N THR A 110 6.76 -10.78 1.39
CA THR A 110 7.40 -10.74 2.70
C THR A 110 7.08 -9.40 3.37
N VAL A 111 6.56 -9.46 4.61
CA VAL A 111 6.33 -8.28 5.44
C VAL A 111 7.29 -8.34 6.62
N ARG A 112 8.07 -7.28 6.83
CA ARG A 112 9.13 -7.23 7.85
C ARG A 112 8.99 -6.03 8.78
N CYS A 113 9.37 -6.22 10.03
CA CYS A 113 9.65 -5.12 10.94
C CYS A 113 10.86 -5.49 11.82
N GLY A 114 11.70 -4.51 12.12
CA GLY A 114 12.88 -4.72 12.97
C GLY A 114 13.72 -3.47 13.06
N LYS A 115 15.00 -3.63 13.40
CA LYS A 115 15.98 -2.53 13.42
C LYS A 115 17.08 -2.76 12.39
N GLU A 116 17.42 -1.74 11.61
CA GLU A 116 18.60 -1.72 10.74
C GLU A 116 19.50 -0.55 11.15
N ASN A 117 20.77 -0.82 11.46
CA ASN A 117 21.71 0.17 12.00
C ASN A 117 21.18 0.93 13.24
N GLY A 118 20.36 0.24 14.05
CA GLY A 118 19.72 0.81 15.26
C GLY A 118 18.39 1.53 15.01
N PHE A 119 18.01 1.77 13.75
CA PHE A 119 16.78 2.49 13.40
C PHE A 119 15.63 1.51 13.09
N PRO A 120 14.43 1.72 13.66
CA PRO A 120 13.26 0.90 13.35
C PRO A 120 12.85 1.00 11.88
N PHE A 121 12.28 -0.07 11.34
CA PHE A 121 11.67 -0.06 10.00
C PHE A 121 10.41 -0.93 9.90
N LEU A 122 9.56 -0.58 8.93
CA LEU A 122 8.49 -1.42 8.38
C LEU A 122 8.77 -1.65 6.90
N GLU A 123 8.67 -2.87 6.41
CA GLU A 123 8.98 -3.21 5.02
C GLU A 123 7.97 -4.18 4.42
N VAL A 124 7.66 -3.99 3.13
CA VAL A 124 6.96 -4.95 2.29
C VAL A 124 7.83 -5.22 1.06
N GLU A 125 8.08 -6.50 0.79
CA GLU A 125 8.79 -6.98 -0.38
C GLU A 125 7.89 -7.93 -1.19
N ASP A 126 7.75 -7.65 -2.49
CA ASP A 126 7.01 -8.50 -3.42
C ASP A 126 7.94 -9.17 -4.44
N SER A 127 7.37 -10.11 -5.21
CA SER A 127 8.06 -10.80 -6.32
C SER A 127 7.44 -10.46 -7.69
N GLY A 128 6.95 -9.23 -7.83
CA GLY A 128 6.36 -8.71 -9.05
C GLY A 128 7.39 -8.34 -10.13
N PRO A 129 6.96 -7.67 -11.22
CA PRO A 129 7.84 -7.28 -12.32
C PRO A 129 8.84 -6.17 -11.97
N GLY A 130 8.73 -5.58 -10.78
CA GLY A 130 9.47 -4.38 -10.39
C GLY A 130 8.89 -3.10 -11.01
N ILE A 131 9.52 -1.98 -10.69
CA ILE A 131 9.21 -0.64 -11.17
C ILE A 131 10.13 -0.33 -12.36
N PRO A 132 9.59 0.01 -13.54
CA PRO A 132 10.39 0.49 -14.66
C PRO A 132 11.19 1.76 -14.30
N SER A 133 12.38 1.93 -14.87
CA SER A 133 13.26 3.07 -14.56
C SER A 133 12.59 4.44 -14.73
N TYR A 134 11.81 4.62 -15.80
CA TYR A 134 11.05 5.87 -16.06
C TYR A 134 9.98 6.18 -15.01
N ALA A 135 9.60 5.19 -14.21
CA ALA A 135 8.54 5.31 -13.22
C ALA A 135 9.07 5.60 -11.82
N LEU A 136 10.34 5.24 -11.50
CA LEU A 136 10.90 5.30 -10.14
C LEU A 136 10.79 6.68 -9.49
N GLU A 137 11.05 7.76 -10.24
CA GLU A 137 10.96 9.12 -9.70
C GLU A 137 9.50 9.59 -9.53
N ARG A 138 8.58 8.95 -10.27
CA ARG A 138 7.19 9.38 -10.41
C ARG A 138 6.23 8.59 -9.53
N ILE A 139 6.65 7.48 -8.93
CA ILE A 139 5.80 6.62 -8.10
C ILE A 139 5.16 7.33 -6.90
N PHE A 140 5.72 8.48 -6.50
CA PHE A 140 5.17 9.31 -5.43
C PHE A 140 4.31 10.49 -5.94
N GLU A 141 4.18 10.69 -7.26
CA GLU A 141 3.28 11.68 -7.85
C GLU A 141 1.83 11.25 -7.61
N LYS A 142 0.99 12.19 -7.16
CA LYS A 142 -0.45 11.95 -7.04
C LYS A 142 -1.02 11.59 -8.41
N PHE A 143 -1.88 10.59 -8.46
CA PHE A 143 -2.55 10.07 -9.67
C PHE A 143 -1.64 9.34 -10.66
N TYR A 144 -0.36 9.16 -10.35
CA TYR A 144 0.52 8.31 -11.14
C TYR A 144 0.36 6.84 -10.73
N SER A 145 0.07 5.97 -11.70
CA SER A 145 0.04 4.52 -11.48
C SER A 145 0.37 3.74 -12.75
N LEU A 146 1.02 2.60 -12.54
CA LEU A 146 1.25 1.59 -13.58
C LEU A 146 -0.02 0.73 -13.74
N PRO A 147 -0.29 0.23 -14.96
CA PRO A 147 -1.35 -0.75 -15.17
C PRO A 147 -1.02 -2.04 -14.40
N ARG A 148 -2.01 -2.59 -13.68
CA ARG A 148 -1.82 -3.86 -12.96
C ARG A 148 -1.68 -5.02 -13.95
N PRO A 149 -0.81 -6.02 -13.70
CA PRO A 149 -0.60 -7.15 -14.61
C PRO A 149 -1.86 -7.99 -14.87
N ASP A 150 -2.75 -8.11 -13.88
CA ASP A 150 -3.94 -8.97 -13.92
C ASP A 150 -5.10 -8.40 -14.75
N THR A 151 -5.29 -7.08 -14.69
CA THR A 151 -6.47 -6.37 -15.19
C THR A 151 -6.12 -5.35 -16.27
N GLY A 152 -4.85 -4.97 -16.41
CA GLY A 152 -4.39 -3.86 -17.25
C GLY A 152 -4.89 -2.48 -16.79
N ARG A 153 -5.64 -2.41 -15.69
CA ARG A 153 -6.24 -1.17 -15.19
C ARG A 153 -5.30 -0.44 -14.26
N LYS A 154 -5.38 0.89 -14.31
CA LYS A 154 -4.67 1.79 -13.39
C LYS A 154 -5.39 1.91 -12.05
N SER A 155 -4.62 1.97 -10.97
CA SER A 155 -5.13 2.31 -9.64
C SER A 155 -5.43 3.82 -9.54
N SER A 156 -5.79 4.31 -8.35
CA SER A 156 -5.96 5.75 -8.12
C SER A 156 -4.66 6.54 -8.22
N GLY A 157 -3.49 5.89 -8.08
CA GLY A 157 -2.19 6.56 -7.99
C GLY A 157 -2.01 7.43 -6.74
N LEU A 158 -2.81 7.22 -5.69
CA LEU A 158 -2.69 7.96 -4.42
C LEU A 158 -1.99 7.17 -3.32
N GLY A 159 -1.82 5.85 -3.48
CA GLY A 159 -1.34 4.95 -2.42
C GLY A 159 0.03 5.33 -1.85
N LEU A 160 1.06 5.45 -2.69
CA LEU A 160 2.41 5.77 -2.20
C LEU A 160 2.55 7.22 -1.73
N ALA A 161 1.81 8.16 -2.32
CA ALA A 161 1.75 9.54 -1.82
C ALA A 161 1.20 9.57 -0.39
N PHE A 162 0.17 8.76 -0.11
CA PHE A 162 -0.44 8.59 1.20
C PHE A 162 0.51 7.94 2.22
N VAL A 163 1.20 6.87 1.84
CA VAL A 163 2.23 6.24 2.69
C VAL A 163 3.34 7.24 3.03
N ARG A 164 3.78 8.04 2.05
CA ARG A 164 4.82 9.05 2.27
C ARG A 164 4.38 10.12 3.27
N GLU A 165 3.12 10.55 3.22
CA GLU A 165 2.61 11.54 4.17
C GLU A 165 2.53 10.99 5.59
N ILE A 166 2.07 9.75 5.74
CA ILE A 166 2.09 9.06 7.04
C ILE A 166 3.52 8.90 7.56
N ALA A 167 4.47 8.53 6.70
CA ALA A 167 5.88 8.39 7.10
C ALA A 167 6.43 9.73 7.65
N LYS A 168 6.21 10.85 6.94
CA LYS A 168 6.63 12.18 7.41
C LYS A 168 6.03 12.52 8.77
N LEU A 169 4.74 12.26 8.94
CA LEU A 169 4.02 12.50 10.19
C LEU A 169 4.56 11.67 11.37
N HIS A 170 5.28 10.59 11.09
CA HIS A 170 5.96 9.72 12.05
C HIS A 170 7.48 9.95 12.13
N ASP A 171 7.98 11.07 11.58
CA ASP A 171 9.42 11.36 11.50
C ASP A 171 10.21 10.22 10.84
N ALA A 172 9.63 9.64 9.80
CA ALA A 172 10.17 8.53 9.03
C ALA A 172 10.28 8.90 7.54
N ASP A 173 11.15 8.19 6.83
CA ASP A 173 11.27 8.27 5.38
C ASP A 173 10.69 7.03 4.71
N LEU A 174 10.10 7.20 3.52
CA LEU A 174 9.67 6.09 2.67
C LEU A 174 10.68 5.89 1.54
N GLU A 175 11.34 4.73 1.52
CA GLU A 175 12.18 4.26 0.43
C GLU A 175 11.41 3.23 -0.40
N VAL A 176 11.46 3.36 -1.73
CA VAL A 176 10.92 2.34 -2.64
C VAL A 176 11.94 2.07 -3.72
N LYS A 177 12.29 0.80 -3.90
CA LYS A 177 13.29 0.35 -4.89
C LYS A 177 12.94 -1.01 -5.46
N ASN A 178 13.56 -1.38 -6.57
CA ASN A 178 13.49 -2.75 -7.04
C ASN A 178 14.38 -3.66 -6.17
N GLY A 179 13.91 -4.89 -5.95
CA GLY A 179 14.71 -5.94 -5.32
C GLY A 179 15.91 -6.34 -6.20
N THR A 180 16.88 -7.06 -5.62
CA THR A 180 18.11 -7.47 -6.29
C THR A 180 17.91 -8.52 -7.39
N SER A 181 16.84 -9.31 -7.31
CA SER A 181 16.48 -10.32 -8.33
C SER A 181 15.25 -9.88 -9.14
N THR A 182 14.13 -9.65 -8.48
CA THR A 182 12.84 -9.21 -9.04
C THR A 182 12.01 -8.51 -7.96
N GLY A 183 10.91 -7.84 -8.35
CA GLY A 183 9.95 -7.27 -7.40
C GLY A 183 10.34 -5.90 -6.84
N VAL A 184 9.55 -5.45 -5.88
CA VAL A 184 9.68 -4.14 -5.24
C VAL A 184 9.86 -4.31 -3.73
N ILE A 185 10.76 -3.51 -3.18
CA ILE A 185 10.94 -3.33 -1.74
C ILE A 185 10.46 -1.91 -1.41
N ALA A 186 9.44 -1.81 -0.56
CA ALA A 186 8.96 -0.56 0.00
C ALA A 186 9.18 -0.56 1.51
N ARG A 187 9.99 0.39 2.01
CA ARG A 187 10.44 0.45 3.40
C ARG A 187 10.18 1.82 4.01
N ILE A 188 9.53 1.85 5.17
CA ILE A 188 9.41 3.02 6.04
C ILE A 188 10.53 2.93 7.08
N CYS A 189 11.43 3.91 7.09
CA CYS A 189 12.58 3.98 8.00
C CYS A 189 12.35 5.10 9.03
N PHE A 190 12.26 4.75 10.31
CA PHE A 190 12.04 5.72 11.38
C PHE A 190 13.36 6.36 11.81
N LYS A 191 13.36 7.66 12.11
CA LYS A 191 14.59 8.41 12.46
C LYS A 191 14.91 8.42 13.95
N THR A 192 13.99 7.92 14.78
CA THR A 192 14.14 7.93 16.24
C THR A 192 14.45 6.53 16.75
N ILE A 193 15.46 6.44 17.63
CA ILE A 193 15.86 5.21 18.30
C ILE A 193 15.18 5.20 19.67
N PHE A 194 14.57 4.06 20.02
CA PHE A 194 14.08 3.74 21.36
C PHE A 194 14.93 2.64 21.96
#